data_AF-A0A317UWJ8-F1
#
_entry.id   AF-A0A317UWJ8-F1
#
_cell.length_a   1.000
_cell.length_b   1.000
_cell.length_c   1.000
_cell.angle_alpha   90.00
_cell.angle_beta   90.00
_cell.angle_gamma   90.00
#
_symmetry.space_group_name_H-M   'P 1'
#
loop_
_entity.id
_entity.type
_entity.pdbx_description
1 polymer ?
#
loop_
_entity_poly.entity_id
_entity_poly.type
_entity_poly.pdbx_seq_one_letter_code
_entity_poly.pdbx_strand_id
1 'polypeptide(L)'
;MTFPELIAAQWETFDNPPQGIFRLFFPIEDGDWEKSPQRTADRQMDQGIAAAAKWYLFDNASSLAKRPPVEVDWYPKGVIRNFVTQAVQQYEQPRHEMGQGPHAYLHIGFTRPKYQKQGLGSKWMEWGLAEADRLGLETRLDATDPGVPLYEKCNFQVAKVHELRPAMPASLTRSEMREWKRCEEEFLPIRTTVMVRFPGGVPAASMEVQGSQ
;
A
#
# COMPACT_ATOMS: atom_id res chain seq x y z
N MET A 1 -8.01 -21.31 -1.44
CA MET A 1 -7.95 -19.90 -0.99
C MET A 1 -9.15 -19.19 -1.59
N THR A 2 -10.08 -18.74 -0.76
CA THR A 2 -11.22 -17.94 -1.23
C THR A 2 -10.90 -16.45 -1.13
N PHE A 3 -11.54 -15.63 -1.96
CA PHE A 3 -11.37 -14.17 -1.90
C PHE A 3 -11.79 -13.56 -0.55
N PRO A 4 -12.91 -13.98 0.09
CA PRO A 4 -13.30 -13.47 1.41
C PRO A 4 -12.27 -13.74 2.51
N GLU A 5 -11.65 -14.92 2.55
CA GLU A 5 -10.59 -15.24 3.53
C GLU A 5 -9.37 -14.33 3.39
N LEU A 6 -9.00 -13.99 2.15
CA LEU A 6 -7.89 -13.09 1.86
C LEU A 6 -8.18 -11.67 2.35
N ILE A 7 -9.39 -11.16 2.08
CA ILE A 7 -9.81 -9.83 2.53
C ILE A 7 -9.86 -9.75 4.05
N ALA A 8 -10.40 -10.77 4.73
CA ALA A 8 -10.45 -10.81 6.19
C ALA A 8 -9.04 -10.81 6.83
N ALA A 9 -8.12 -11.62 6.30
CA ALA A 9 -6.75 -11.68 6.79
C ALA A 9 -5.97 -10.37 6.54
N GLN A 10 -6.23 -9.73 5.39
CA GLN A 10 -5.67 -8.42 5.08
C GLN A 10 -6.20 -7.36 6.05
N TRP A 11 -7.53 -7.29 6.27
CA TRP A 11 -8.16 -6.37 7.21
C TRP A 11 -7.55 -6.48 8.61
N GLU A 12 -7.49 -7.68 9.19
CA GLU A 12 -6.90 -7.92 10.51
C GLU A 12 -5.48 -7.37 10.63
N THR A 13 -4.69 -7.46 9.54
CA THR A 13 -3.30 -7.01 9.55
C THR A 13 -3.18 -5.49 9.52
N PHE A 14 -4.02 -4.81 8.73
CA PHE A 14 -3.98 -3.35 8.61
C PHE A 14 -4.76 -2.63 9.72
N ASP A 15 -5.51 -3.36 10.54
CA ASP A 15 -6.29 -2.81 11.65
C ASP A 15 -5.64 -3.01 13.02
N ASN A 16 -4.56 -3.81 13.10
CA ASN A 16 -3.85 -4.07 14.35
C ASN A 16 -2.31 -3.95 14.20
N PRO A 17 -1.73 -2.75 14.43
CA PRO A 17 -2.41 -1.48 14.76
C PRO A 17 -3.04 -0.82 13.51
N PRO A 18 -4.05 0.06 13.68
CA PRO A 18 -4.74 0.70 12.56
C PRO A 18 -3.81 1.46 11.63
N GLN A 19 -3.96 1.22 10.32
CA GLN A 19 -3.22 1.88 9.24
C GLN A 19 -4.22 2.63 8.35
N GLY A 20 -4.20 3.96 8.38
CA GLY A 20 -5.16 4.82 7.65
C GLY A 20 -5.19 4.59 6.13
N ILE A 21 -4.11 4.06 5.56
CA ILE A 21 -4.04 3.71 4.13
C ILE A 21 -5.11 2.70 3.70
N PHE A 22 -5.44 1.73 4.56
CA PHE A 22 -6.42 0.70 4.22
C PHE A 22 -7.83 1.28 4.14
N ARG A 23 -8.13 2.27 4.98
CA ARG A 23 -9.42 2.97 4.97
C ARG A 23 -9.69 3.68 3.65
N LEU A 24 -8.67 4.16 2.93
CA LEU A 24 -8.87 4.80 1.62
C LEU A 24 -9.56 3.88 0.60
N PHE A 25 -9.33 2.57 0.68
CA PHE A 25 -9.81 1.60 -0.30
C PHE A 25 -11.04 0.81 0.16
N PHE A 26 -11.34 0.85 1.46
CA PHE A 26 -12.43 0.10 2.07
C PHE A 26 -13.31 1.04 2.90
N PRO A 27 -14.45 1.50 2.36
CA PRO A 27 -15.32 2.45 3.03
C PRO A 27 -15.92 1.85 4.31
N ILE A 28 -16.15 2.72 5.29
CA ILE A 28 -16.87 2.36 6.52
C ILE A 28 -18.36 2.52 6.25
N GLU A 29 -19.11 1.43 6.31
CA GLU A 29 -20.58 1.47 6.28
C GLU A 29 -21.11 1.95 7.65
N ASP A 30 -22.07 2.88 7.64
CA ASP A 30 -22.78 3.38 8.82
C ASP A 30 -21.91 3.97 9.96
N GLY A 31 -20.66 4.34 9.68
CA GLY A 31 -19.74 4.89 10.68
C GLY A 31 -19.32 3.87 11.75
N ASP A 32 -19.57 2.58 11.51
CA ASP A 32 -19.27 1.51 12.44
C ASP A 32 -18.21 0.58 11.84
N TRP A 33 -16.95 0.81 12.25
CA TRP A 33 -15.81 0.06 11.75
C TRP A 33 -15.92 -1.44 12.07
N GLU A 34 -16.54 -1.80 13.21
CA GLU A 34 -16.72 -3.20 13.61
C GLU A 34 -17.73 -3.90 12.69
N LYS A 35 -18.62 -3.16 12.03
CA LYS A 35 -19.64 -3.71 11.13
C LYS A 35 -19.19 -3.81 9.67
N SER A 36 -18.12 -3.11 9.27
CA SER A 36 -17.48 -3.32 7.98
C SER A 36 -16.71 -4.66 7.97
N PRO A 37 -16.42 -5.25 6.81
CA PRO A 37 -17.03 -6.45 6.20
C PRO A 37 -17.20 -7.72 7.09
N GLN A 38 -17.56 -7.60 8.36
CA GLN A 38 -17.85 -8.75 9.23
C GLN A 38 -19.08 -9.59 8.85
N ARG A 39 -19.81 -9.27 7.77
CA ARG A 39 -21.02 -10.04 7.37
C ARG A 39 -20.79 -11.25 6.44
N THR A 40 -19.58 -11.50 5.95
CA THR A 40 -19.32 -12.64 5.05
C THR A 40 -18.26 -13.63 5.52
N ALA A 41 -17.64 -13.41 6.68
CA ALA A 41 -16.63 -14.31 7.22
C ALA A 41 -17.16 -15.00 8.49
N ASP A 42 -18.22 -15.79 8.34
CA ASP A 42 -18.62 -16.72 9.39
C ASP A 42 -17.48 -17.69 9.69
N ARG A 43 -17.01 -17.64 10.94
CA ARG A 43 -16.34 -18.70 11.73
C ARG A 43 -15.89 -19.96 10.95
N GLN A 44 -14.81 -19.85 10.18
CA GLN A 44 -13.92 -20.97 9.87
C GLN A 44 -12.48 -20.58 10.24
N MET A 45 -12.29 -20.22 11.51
CA MET A 45 -10.98 -19.91 12.08
C MET A 45 -10.32 -21.18 12.61
N ASP A 46 -9.75 -21.99 11.72
CA ASP A 46 -8.66 -22.90 12.14
C ASP A 46 -7.64 -23.24 11.04
N GLN A 47 -7.91 -22.92 9.76
CA GLN A 47 -6.95 -23.08 8.64
C GLN A 47 -6.82 -21.80 7.77
N GLY A 48 -6.86 -20.62 8.40
CA GLY A 48 -6.82 -19.33 7.69
C GLY A 48 -5.44 -18.94 7.12
N ILE A 49 -5.44 -18.02 6.15
CA ILE A 49 -4.24 -17.47 5.51
C ILE A 49 -3.37 -16.76 6.55
N ALA A 50 -2.15 -17.21 6.79
CA ALA A 50 -1.23 -16.60 7.76
C ALA A 50 -0.49 -15.37 7.21
N ALA A 51 -0.13 -15.40 5.92
CA ALA A 51 0.55 -14.34 5.20
C ALA A 51 0.27 -14.48 3.70
N ALA A 52 0.31 -13.36 2.97
CA ALA A 52 0.21 -13.35 1.52
C ALA A 52 0.92 -12.13 0.94
N ALA A 53 1.33 -12.23 -0.32
CA ALA A 53 1.85 -11.12 -1.09
C ALA A 53 1.38 -11.18 -2.55
N LYS A 54 1.26 -10.01 -3.17
CA LYS A 54 0.97 -9.81 -4.58
C LYS A 54 2.08 -8.96 -5.20
N TRP A 55 2.80 -9.57 -6.12
CA TRP A 55 3.86 -8.94 -6.88
C TRP A 55 3.40 -8.65 -8.31
N TYR A 56 3.85 -7.53 -8.86
CA TYR A 56 3.86 -7.28 -10.30
C TYR A 56 5.29 -7.23 -10.80
N LEU A 57 5.50 -7.77 -11.99
CA LEU A 57 6.78 -7.81 -12.68
C LEU A 57 6.53 -7.31 -14.09
N PHE A 58 7.18 -6.22 -14.48
CA PHE A 58 7.04 -5.61 -15.78
C PHE A 58 8.40 -5.51 -16.43
N ASP A 59 8.54 -6.07 -17.63
CA ASP A 59 9.74 -5.98 -18.47
C ASP A 59 9.78 -4.70 -19.33
N ASN A 60 8.76 -3.85 -19.22
CA ASN A 60 8.59 -2.59 -19.95
C ASN A 60 7.71 -1.62 -19.14
N ALA A 61 7.44 -0.44 -19.71
CA ALA A 61 6.54 0.54 -19.11
C ALA A 61 5.16 -0.08 -18.83
N SER A 62 4.71 -0.05 -17.59
CA SER A 62 3.48 -0.75 -17.20
C SER A 62 2.24 0.13 -17.37
N SER A 63 1.07 -0.50 -17.28
CA SER A 63 -0.21 0.23 -17.20
C SER A 63 -0.28 1.21 -16.02
N LEU A 64 0.62 1.10 -15.02
CA LEU A 64 0.72 2.06 -13.92
C LEU A 64 1.21 3.44 -14.40
N ALA A 65 1.96 3.51 -15.51
CA ALA A 65 2.49 4.75 -16.08
C ALA A 65 1.42 5.77 -16.50
N LYS A 66 0.23 5.29 -16.90
CA LYS A 66 -0.77 6.11 -17.64
C LYS A 66 -2.20 5.91 -17.15
N ARG A 67 -2.40 5.54 -15.89
CA ARG A 67 -3.77 5.49 -15.35
C ARG A 67 -4.33 6.92 -15.25
N PRO A 68 -5.57 7.17 -15.73
CA PRO A 68 -6.24 8.44 -15.46
C PRO A 68 -6.34 8.65 -13.94
N PRO A 69 -6.46 9.90 -13.46
CA PRO A 69 -6.66 10.17 -12.04
C PRO A 69 -7.77 9.27 -11.49
N VAL A 70 -7.49 8.56 -10.39
CA VAL A 70 -8.45 7.62 -9.82
C VAL A 70 -9.71 8.38 -9.43
N GLU A 71 -10.85 7.92 -9.94
CA GLU A 71 -12.17 8.32 -9.45
C GLU A 71 -12.59 7.32 -8.37
N VAL A 72 -12.77 7.79 -7.14
CA VAL A 72 -13.16 6.98 -5.98
C VAL A 72 -14.68 6.79 -6.00
N ASP A 73 -15.16 5.82 -6.78
CA ASP A 73 -16.58 5.54 -6.90
C ASP A 73 -17.16 4.69 -5.75
N TRP A 74 -16.29 4.01 -4.98
CA TRP A 74 -16.65 3.18 -3.82
C TRP A 74 -17.03 3.98 -2.56
N TYR A 75 -16.80 5.29 -2.49
CA TYR A 75 -17.35 6.17 -1.46
C TYR A 75 -18.59 6.90 -1.98
N PRO A 76 -19.62 7.25 -1.18
CA PRO A 76 -20.74 8.06 -1.66
C PRO A 76 -20.29 9.45 -2.12
N LYS A 77 -20.96 10.04 -3.12
CA LYS A 77 -20.69 11.43 -3.55
C LYS A 77 -20.84 12.39 -2.36
N GLY A 78 -19.86 13.27 -2.18
CA GLY A 78 -19.85 14.22 -1.06
C GLY A 78 -18.43 14.57 -0.62
N VAL A 79 -18.32 15.15 0.58
CA VAL A 79 -17.05 15.61 1.15
C VAL A 79 -16.07 14.45 1.32
N ILE A 80 -16.54 13.32 1.87
CA ILE A 80 -15.71 12.13 2.07
C ILE A 80 -15.10 11.59 0.77
N ARG A 81 -15.89 11.49 -0.32
CA ARG A 81 -15.37 11.06 -1.63
C ARG A 81 -14.32 12.03 -2.15
N ASN A 82 -14.53 13.33 -2.03
CA ASN A 82 -13.54 14.32 -2.46
C ASN A 82 -12.23 14.17 -1.65
N PHE A 83 -12.33 14.07 -0.33
CA PHE A 83 -11.20 13.86 0.57
C PHE A 83 -10.40 12.61 0.19
N VAL A 84 -11.08 11.46 0.09
CA VAL A 84 -10.46 10.17 -0.24
C VAL A 84 -9.90 10.18 -1.66
N THR A 85 -10.56 10.84 -2.61
CA THR A 85 -10.02 11.00 -3.99
C THR A 85 -8.69 11.74 -3.98
N GLN A 86 -8.59 12.85 -3.25
CA GLN A 86 -7.33 13.59 -3.13
C GLN A 86 -6.23 12.73 -2.48
N ALA A 87 -6.56 11.97 -1.42
CA ALA A 87 -5.62 11.08 -0.78
C ALA A 87 -5.15 9.96 -1.73
N VAL A 88 -6.07 9.25 -2.39
CA VAL A 88 -5.70 8.16 -3.32
C VAL A 88 -4.85 8.68 -4.48
N GLN A 89 -5.17 9.85 -5.04
CA GLN A 89 -4.36 10.44 -6.12
C GLN A 89 -2.94 10.77 -5.68
N GLN A 90 -2.76 11.32 -4.47
CA GLN A 90 -1.45 11.55 -3.89
C GLN A 90 -0.70 10.22 -3.63
N TYR A 91 -1.41 9.19 -3.17
CA TYR A 91 -0.83 7.86 -2.92
C TYR A 91 -0.36 7.16 -4.20
N GLU A 92 -1.10 7.28 -5.31
CA GLU A 92 -0.75 6.63 -6.58
C GLU A 92 0.39 7.35 -7.32
N GLN A 93 0.67 8.63 -7.00
CA GLN A 93 1.67 9.44 -7.70
C GLN A 93 3.05 8.75 -7.86
N PRO A 94 3.67 8.15 -6.82
CA PRO A 94 4.96 7.47 -6.96
C PRO A 94 4.93 6.27 -7.91
N ARG A 95 3.76 5.61 -8.03
CA ARG A 95 3.58 4.45 -8.91
C ARG A 95 3.51 4.85 -10.38
N HIS A 96 2.97 6.02 -10.67
CA HIS A 96 2.98 6.58 -12.02
C HIS A 96 4.40 6.89 -12.49
N GLU A 97 5.25 7.42 -11.60
CA GLU A 97 6.65 7.73 -11.89
C GLU A 97 7.47 6.44 -12.12
N MET A 98 7.28 5.44 -11.26
CA MET A 98 7.88 4.10 -11.42
C MET A 98 7.43 3.40 -12.71
N GLY A 99 6.15 3.56 -13.06
CA GLY A 99 5.51 2.85 -14.17
C GLY A 99 6.15 3.08 -15.54
N GLN A 100 6.97 4.13 -15.70
CA GLN A 100 7.50 4.58 -16.98
C GLN A 100 8.54 3.65 -17.63
N GLY A 101 9.08 2.67 -16.90
CA GLY A 101 10.06 1.72 -17.41
C GLY A 101 9.86 0.31 -16.83
N PRO A 102 10.76 -0.65 -17.13
CA PRO A 102 10.75 -1.97 -16.50
C PRO A 102 10.92 -1.87 -14.97
N HIS A 103 10.09 -2.58 -14.22
CA HIS A 103 10.14 -2.59 -12.75
C HIS A 103 9.43 -3.79 -12.15
N ALA A 104 9.80 -4.11 -10.91
CA ALA A 104 9.02 -4.96 -10.01
C ALA A 104 8.31 -4.08 -8.98
N TYR A 105 7.08 -4.46 -8.61
CA TYR A 105 6.30 -3.75 -7.60
C TYR A 105 5.61 -4.73 -6.64
N LEU A 106 5.88 -4.58 -5.34
CA LEU A 106 5.10 -5.26 -4.31
C LEU A 106 3.82 -4.46 -4.05
N HIS A 107 2.70 -4.96 -4.56
CA HIS A 107 1.41 -4.27 -4.47
C HIS A 107 0.71 -4.47 -3.13
N ILE A 108 0.71 -5.70 -2.63
CA ILE A 108 0.16 -6.06 -1.32
C ILE A 108 1.13 -7.03 -0.67
N GLY A 109 1.45 -6.85 0.60
CA GLY A 109 2.19 -7.80 1.40
C GLY A 109 1.73 -7.71 2.85
N PHE A 110 1.35 -8.83 3.44
CA PHE A 110 0.89 -8.86 4.83
C PHE A 110 1.22 -10.18 5.53
N THR A 111 1.31 -10.11 6.86
CA THR A 111 1.39 -11.27 7.76
C THR A 111 0.51 -10.97 8.96
N ARG A 112 -0.45 -11.84 9.22
CA ARG A 112 -1.41 -11.67 10.32
C ARG A 112 -0.67 -11.55 11.66
N PRO A 113 -1.13 -10.70 12.59
CA PRO A 113 -0.44 -10.41 13.85
C PRO A 113 0.04 -11.66 14.61
N LYS A 114 -0.82 -12.67 14.74
CA LYS A 114 -0.54 -14.00 15.34
C LYS A 114 0.70 -14.71 14.77
N TYR A 115 0.99 -14.50 13.49
CA TYR A 115 2.03 -15.20 12.73
C TYR A 115 3.24 -14.31 12.38
N GLN A 116 3.26 -13.07 12.85
CA GLN A 116 4.39 -12.17 12.66
C GLN A 116 5.62 -12.68 13.41
N LYS A 117 6.81 -12.21 12.98
CA LYS A 117 8.12 -12.61 13.55
C LYS A 117 8.46 -14.11 13.43
N GLN A 118 7.74 -14.85 12.58
CA GLN A 118 7.99 -16.26 12.27
C GLN A 118 8.61 -16.47 10.87
N GLY A 119 9.09 -15.41 10.23
CA GLY A 119 9.75 -15.47 8.92
C GLY A 119 8.82 -15.58 7.71
N LEU A 120 7.50 -15.58 7.90
CA LEU A 120 6.54 -15.62 6.77
C LEU A 120 6.70 -14.43 5.81
N GLY A 121 6.93 -13.23 6.37
CA GLY A 121 7.31 -12.02 5.64
C GLY A 121 8.48 -12.22 4.69
N SER A 122 9.56 -12.78 5.24
CA SER A 122 10.80 -13.03 4.52
C SER A 122 10.61 -14.02 3.36
N LYS A 123 9.77 -15.05 3.51
CA LYS A 123 9.56 -16.07 2.47
C LYS A 123 9.00 -15.51 1.17
N TRP A 124 7.97 -14.66 1.24
CA TRP A 124 7.40 -14.06 0.03
C TRP A 124 8.24 -12.89 -0.51
N MET A 125 9.08 -12.28 0.32
CA MET A 125 10.13 -11.35 -0.14
C MET A 125 11.23 -12.09 -0.91
N GLU A 126 11.75 -13.18 -0.37
CA GLU A 126 12.78 -14.02 -0.99
C GLU A 126 12.36 -14.44 -2.40
N TRP A 127 11.14 -14.95 -2.55
CA TRP A 127 10.62 -15.34 -3.86
C TRP A 127 10.52 -14.14 -4.83
N GLY A 128 9.88 -13.04 -4.40
CA GLY A 128 9.64 -11.88 -5.27
C GLY A 128 10.93 -11.18 -5.70
N LEU A 129 11.90 -11.08 -4.79
CA LEU A 129 13.20 -10.48 -5.06
C LEU A 129 14.08 -11.38 -5.92
N ALA A 130 14.06 -12.70 -5.72
CA ALA A 130 14.78 -13.62 -6.60
C ALA A 130 14.30 -13.49 -8.05
N GLU A 131 12.99 -13.34 -8.25
CA GLU A 131 12.42 -13.16 -9.59
C GLU A 131 12.72 -11.78 -10.19
N ALA A 132 12.64 -10.71 -9.38
CA ALA A 132 13.05 -9.37 -9.81
C ALA A 132 14.55 -9.32 -10.18
N ASP A 133 15.41 -9.96 -9.39
CA ASP A 133 16.85 -10.04 -9.64
C ASP A 133 17.16 -10.84 -10.91
N ARG A 134 16.47 -11.98 -11.12
CA ARG A 134 16.58 -12.78 -12.35
C ARG A 134 16.25 -11.97 -13.60
N LEU A 135 15.33 -11.02 -13.49
CA LEU A 135 14.88 -10.16 -14.59
C LEU A 135 15.64 -8.83 -14.66
N GLY A 136 16.56 -8.55 -13.72
CA GLY A 136 17.28 -7.28 -13.66
C GLY A 136 16.39 -6.06 -13.36
N LEU A 137 15.29 -6.25 -12.64
CA LEU A 137 14.29 -5.21 -12.38
C LEU A 137 14.58 -4.43 -11.10
N GLU A 138 14.59 -3.10 -11.22
CA GLU A 138 14.44 -2.23 -10.05
C GLU A 138 13.10 -2.54 -9.37
N THR A 139 13.13 -2.72 -8.05
CA THR A 139 11.96 -3.08 -7.26
C THR A 139 11.53 -1.92 -6.40
N ARG A 140 10.24 -1.57 -6.41
CA ARG A 140 9.69 -0.58 -5.49
C ARG A 140 8.49 -1.10 -4.72
N LEU A 141 8.18 -0.41 -3.62
CA LEU A 141 7.01 -0.65 -2.78
C LEU A 141 6.64 0.62 -2.00
N ASP A 142 5.40 0.66 -1.53
CA ASP A 142 4.92 1.66 -0.57
C ASP A 142 4.76 0.98 0.80
N ALA A 143 5.69 1.24 1.71
CA ALA A 143 5.70 0.64 3.04
C ALA A 143 4.82 1.44 4.02
N THR A 144 4.09 0.71 4.86
CA THR A 144 3.59 1.24 6.13
C THR A 144 4.73 1.34 7.14
N ASP A 145 4.60 2.19 8.15
CA ASP A 145 5.63 2.36 9.19
C ASP A 145 6.06 1.02 9.85
N PRO A 146 5.15 0.09 10.20
CA PRO A 146 5.55 -1.24 10.71
C PRO A 146 6.25 -2.15 9.69
N GLY A 147 6.06 -1.89 8.39
CA GLY A 147 6.65 -2.69 7.31
C GLY A 147 8.10 -2.32 7.00
N VAL A 148 8.50 -1.06 7.21
CA VAL A 148 9.84 -0.54 6.86
C VAL A 148 10.99 -1.45 7.34
N PRO A 149 11.04 -1.93 8.61
CA PRO A 149 12.17 -2.73 9.08
C PRO A 149 12.33 -4.08 8.39
N LEU A 150 11.26 -4.65 7.81
CA LEU A 150 11.35 -5.86 7.00
C LEU A 150 12.07 -5.56 5.68
N TYR A 151 11.67 -4.47 5.03
CA TYR A 151 12.18 -4.11 3.71
C TYR A 151 13.63 -3.62 3.77
N GLU A 152 14.03 -2.91 4.84
CA GLU A 152 15.44 -2.54 5.08
C GLU A 152 16.34 -3.78 5.16
N LYS A 153 15.90 -4.85 5.84
CA LYS A 153 16.63 -6.14 5.89
C LYS A 153 16.75 -6.81 4.53
N CYS A 154 15.88 -6.45 3.59
CA CYS A 154 15.92 -6.91 2.21
C CYS A 154 16.72 -5.97 1.29
N ASN A 155 17.49 -5.02 1.85
CA ASN A 155 18.29 -4.01 1.15
C ASN A 155 17.46 -2.99 0.37
N PHE A 156 16.20 -2.75 0.77
CA PHE A 156 15.48 -1.57 0.29
C PHE A 156 16.00 -0.31 0.98
N GLN A 157 15.99 0.79 0.23
CA GLN A 157 16.34 2.11 0.69
C GLN A 157 15.11 3.01 0.65
N VAL A 158 15.00 3.92 1.62
CA VAL A 158 13.96 4.93 1.61
C VAL A 158 14.22 5.90 0.44
N ALA A 159 13.32 5.91 -0.54
CA ALA A 159 13.37 6.88 -1.63
C ALA A 159 12.62 8.16 -1.24
N LYS A 160 11.45 8.02 -0.61
CA LYS A 160 10.61 9.15 -0.22
C LYS A 160 9.67 8.75 0.91
N VAL A 161 9.52 9.62 1.90
CA VAL A 161 8.41 9.55 2.87
C VAL A 161 7.31 10.47 2.37
N HIS A 162 6.11 9.93 2.17
CA HIS A 162 4.94 10.66 1.70
C HIS A 162 3.89 10.71 2.80
N GLU A 163 3.63 11.90 3.32
CA GLU A 163 2.45 12.20 4.12
C GLU A 163 1.34 12.72 3.21
N LEU A 164 0.21 12.03 3.20
CA LEU A 164 -0.94 12.42 2.42
C LEU A 164 -1.63 13.62 3.06
N ARG A 165 -1.84 14.67 2.27
CA ARG A 165 -2.43 15.93 2.70
C ARG A 165 -3.55 16.34 1.74
N PRO A 166 -4.75 15.73 1.85
CA PRO A 166 -5.94 16.28 1.20
C PRO A 166 -6.13 17.74 1.63
N ALA A 167 -6.48 18.61 0.69
CA ALA A 167 -6.68 20.03 0.91
C ALA A 167 -8.17 20.37 0.92
N MET A 168 -8.61 21.04 2.00
CA MET A 168 -10.00 21.45 2.15
C MET A 168 -10.38 22.48 1.06
N PRO A 169 -11.42 22.23 0.25
CA PRO A 169 -11.88 23.20 -0.73
C PRO A 169 -12.40 24.48 -0.07
N ALA A 170 -12.07 25.64 -0.63
CA ALA A 170 -12.49 26.94 -0.10
C ALA A 170 -14.01 27.19 -0.23
N SER A 171 -14.70 26.44 -1.09
CA SER A 171 -16.12 26.60 -1.41
C SER A 171 -17.07 25.81 -0.51
N LEU A 172 -16.58 25.07 0.48
CA LEU A 172 -17.43 24.25 1.36
C LEU A 172 -18.34 25.11 2.23
N THR A 173 -19.56 24.64 2.47
CA THR A 173 -20.45 25.19 3.51
C THR A 173 -19.93 24.86 4.91
N ARG A 174 -20.42 25.54 5.95
CA ARG A 174 -20.05 25.22 7.35
C ARG A 174 -20.30 23.76 7.74
N SER A 175 -21.33 23.12 7.18
CA SER A 175 -21.63 21.72 7.47
C SER A 175 -20.63 20.78 6.82
N GLU A 176 -20.29 21.05 5.56
CA GLU A 176 -19.29 20.28 4.81
C GLU A 176 -17.88 20.47 5.39
N MET A 177 -17.53 21.67 5.87
CA MET A 177 -16.27 21.88 6.60
C MET A 177 -16.17 21.00 7.86
N ARG A 178 -17.28 20.84 8.61
CA ARG A 178 -17.30 19.94 9.77
C ARG A 178 -17.15 18.47 9.36
N GLU A 179 -17.74 18.07 8.23
CA GLU A 179 -17.55 16.74 7.68
C GLU A 179 -16.10 16.50 7.25
N TRP A 180 -15.49 17.48 6.59
CA TRP A 180 -14.07 17.43 6.22
C TRP A 180 -13.17 17.24 7.44
N LYS A 181 -13.43 18.00 8.53
CA LYS A 181 -12.68 17.86 9.79
C LYS A 181 -12.81 16.47 10.40
N ARG A 182 -14.00 15.85 10.33
CA ARG A 182 -14.17 14.45 10.75
C ARG A 182 -13.35 13.49 9.87
N CYS A 183 -13.30 13.71 8.55
CA CYS A 183 -12.43 12.93 7.67
C CYS A 183 -10.95 13.10 8.03
N GLU A 184 -10.50 14.31 8.38
CA GLU A 184 -9.13 14.51 8.86
C GLU A 184 -8.85 13.70 10.14
N GLU A 185 -9.75 13.72 11.11
CA GLU A 185 -9.64 12.96 12.36
C GLU A 185 -9.66 11.44 12.15
N GLU A 186 -10.48 10.96 11.21
CA GLU A 186 -10.69 9.53 10.97
C GLU A 186 -9.58 8.90 10.12
N PHE A 187 -9.04 9.63 9.15
CA PHE A 187 -8.09 9.09 8.18
C PHE A 187 -6.65 9.48 8.47
N LEU A 188 -6.38 10.69 8.95
CA LEU A 188 -5.02 11.21 9.10
C LEU A 188 -4.41 10.88 10.47
N PRO A 189 -3.07 10.77 10.57
CA PRO A 189 -2.11 10.85 9.47
C PRO A 189 -2.11 9.57 8.62
N ILE A 190 -2.04 9.73 7.30
CA ILE A 190 -1.65 8.63 6.41
C ILE A 190 -0.24 8.90 5.93
N ARG A 191 0.68 8.06 6.39
CA ARG A 191 2.08 8.11 6.02
C ARG A 191 2.44 6.83 5.29
N THR A 192 3.11 7.00 4.17
CA THR A 192 3.63 5.89 3.35
C THR A 192 5.09 6.15 3.03
N THR A 193 5.91 5.11 3.02
CA THR A 193 7.33 5.22 2.73
C THR A 193 7.60 4.50 1.42
N VAL A 194 7.86 5.25 0.36
CA VAL A 194 8.30 4.72 -0.92
C VAL A 194 9.72 4.19 -0.72
N MET A 195 9.90 2.90 -0.96
CA MET A 195 11.21 2.25 -0.86
C MET A 195 11.60 1.61 -2.18
N VAL A 196 12.90 1.66 -2.48
CA VAL A 196 13.49 1.13 -3.72
C VAL A 196 14.61 0.15 -3.42
N ARG A 197 14.73 -0.90 -4.23
CA ARG A 197 15.84 -1.84 -4.23
C ARG A 197 16.30 -2.07 -5.67
N PHE A 198 17.59 -1.95 -5.92
CA PHE A 198 18.19 -2.23 -7.22
C PHE A 198 18.49 -3.73 -7.37
N PRO A 199 18.62 -4.23 -8.62
CA PRO A 199 18.93 -5.63 -8.88
C PRO A 199 20.15 -6.12 -8.12
N GLY A 200 20.07 -7.32 -7.56
CA GLY A 200 21.11 -7.94 -6.74
C GLY A 200 21.26 -7.33 -5.34
N GLY A 201 20.41 -6.38 -4.96
CA GLY A 201 20.47 -5.71 -3.65
C GLY A 201 21.66 -4.76 -3.50
N VAL A 202 22.23 -4.31 -4.62
CA VAL A 202 23.36 -3.38 -4.64
C VAL A 202 22.86 -1.95 -4.37
N PRO A 203 23.47 -1.20 -3.44
CA PRO A 203 23.11 0.21 -3.22
C PRO A 203 23.35 1.07 -4.47
N ALA A 204 22.50 2.09 -4.72
CA ALA A 204 22.67 3.03 -5.84
C ALA A 204 24.09 3.59 -5.94
N ALA A 205 24.67 4.01 -4.80
CA ALA A 205 26.01 4.57 -4.71
C ALA A 205 27.13 3.60 -5.13
N SER A 206 26.86 2.29 -5.17
CA SER A 206 27.80 1.27 -5.63
C SER A 206 27.67 0.94 -7.11
N MET A 207 26.58 1.36 -7.77
CA MET A 207 26.38 1.16 -9.22
C MET A 207 27.12 2.22 -10.06
N GLU A 208 27.32 3.43 -9.52
CA GLU A 208 28.05 4.51 -10.21
C GLU A 208 29.55 4.23 -10.39
N VAL A 209 30.14 3.39 -9.51
CA VAL A 209 31.58 3.07 -9.53
C VAL A 209 31.92 2.04 -10.61
N GLN A 210 30.94 1.32 -11.16
CA GLN A 210 31.17 0.28 -12.18
C GLN A 210 30.98 0.76 -13.62
N GLY A 211 30.55 2.02 -13.83
CA GLY A 211 30.30 2.61 -15.15
C GLY A 211 31.52 3.28 -15.81
N SER A 212 32.70 3.19 -15.20
CA SER A 212 33.92 3.84 -15.67
C SER A 212 35.13 2.89 -15.58
N GLN A 213 35.09 1.81 -16.37
CA GLN A 213 36.28 1.10 -16.87
C GLN A 213 36.06 0.64 -18.31
#